data_AF-A0A2W7C3G9-F1
#
_entry.id   AF-A0A2W7C3G9-F1
#
_cell.length_a   1.000
_cell.length_b   1.000
_cell.length_c   1.000
_cell.angle_alpha   90.00
_cell.angle_beta   90.00
_cell.angle_gamma   90.00
#
_symmetry.space_group_name_H-M   'P 1'
#
loop_
_entity.id
_entity.type
_entity.pdbx_description
1 polymer ?
#
loop_
_entity_poly.entity_id
_entity_poly.type
_entity_poly.pdbx_seq_one_letter_code
_entity_poly.pdbx_strand_id
1 'polypeptide(L)'
;MKNLIPGAIAAFVLASISFGIVTQPASAETVKGIAQKGGANCKMKAVEQFSVPMSDVSVSLGATLQESINKGDITLNDIKKDGLSFNWVVTRDGKKTDGYCNTDGKGKVTEFKQ
;
A
#
# COMPACT_ATOMS: atom_id res chain seq x y z
N MET A 1 6.19 -49.66 11.40
CA MET A 1 6.91 -48.55 12.08
C MET A 1 6.24 -47.24 11.67
N LYS A 2 5.69 -46.50 12.66
CA LYS A 2 5.35 -45.05 12.70
C LYS A 2 4.59 -44.45 11.50
N ASN A 3 3.41 -43.81 11.59
CA ASN A 3 2.61 -43.31 12.71
C ASN A 3 1.15 -43.05 12.24
N LEU A 4 0.27 -43.07 13.25
CA LEU A 4 -1.12 -42.65 13.42
C LEU A 4 -1.88 -41.80 12.35
N ILE A 5 -3.07 -42.32 12.04
CA ILE A 5 -4.43 -41.76 11.73
C ILE A 5 -4.84 -40.47 12.51
N PRO A 6 -6.05 -39.87 12.38
CA PRO A 6 -7.00 -39.59 11.27
C PRO A 6 -7.59 -38.13 11.29
N GLY A 7 -8.26 -37.72 10.20
CA GLY A 7 -9.59 -37.07 10.25
C GLY A 7 -9.74 -35.56 10.54
N ALA A 8 -10.48 -34.87 9.65
CA ALA A 8 -11.46 -33.80 9.93
C ALA A 8 -12.09 -33.35 8.60
N ILE A 9 -13.14 -34.05 8.13
CA ILE A 9 -14.55 -33.60 8.14
C ILE A 9 -14.72 -32.16 7.63
N ALA A 10 -15.04 -32.03 6.33
CA ALA A 10 -15.60 -30.83 5.76
C ALA A 10 -17.04 -30.66 6.26
N ALA A 11 -17.22 -29.92 7.35
CA ALA A 11 -18.54 -29.52 7.83
C ALA A 11 -19.02 -28.29 7.05
N PHE A 12 -19.92 -28.51 6.09
CA PHE A 12 -20.76 -27.45 5.51
C PHE A 12 -21.81 -27.06 6.56
N VAL A 13 -21.50 -26.03 7.37
CA VAL A 13 -22.49 -25.44 8.27
C VAL A 13 -23.29 -24.41 7.48
N LEU A 14 -24.52 -24.78 7.11
CA LEU A 14 -25.57 -23.84 6.71
C LEU A 14 -26.00 -23.05 7.96
N ALA A 15 -25.26 -21.98 8.27
CA ALA A 15 -25.69 -20.97 9.24
C ALA A 15 -26.47 -19.88 8.50
N SER A 16 -27.71 -19.68 8.91
CA SER A 16 -28.59 -18.57 8.50
C SER A 16 -27.84 -17.24 8.60
N ILE A 17 -27.71 -16.56 7.46
CA ILE A 17 -26.94 -15.33 7.33
C ILE A 17 -27.80 -14.18 7.87
N SER A 18 -27.68 -13.92 9.17
CA SER A 18 -27.94 -12.59 9.71
C SER A 18 -27.04 -11.62 8.94
N PHE A 19 -27.60 -10.62 8.25
CA PHE A 19 -26.86 -9.55 7.57
C PHE A 19 -26.11 -8.67 8.59
N GLY A 20 -25.07 -9.23 9.20
CA GLY A 20 -23.98 -8.43 9.75
C GLY A 20 -23.12 -8.01 8.57
N ILE A 21 -22.91 -6.71 8.41
CA ILE A 21 -21.95 -6.18 7.44
C ILE A 21 -20.58 -6.76 7.82
N VAL A 22 -20.17 -7.82 7.13
CA VAL A 22 -18.80 -8.32 7.20
C VAL A 22 -17.96 -7.25 6.51
N THR A 23 -17.39 -6.34 7.30
CA THR A 23 -16.24 -5.56 6.86
C THR A 23 -15.13 -6.56 6.61
N GLN A 24 -15.01 -7.04 5.36
CA GLN A 24 -13.86 -7.82 4.95
C GLN A 24 -12.62 -6.97 5.24
N PRO A 25 -11.62 -7.52 5.97
CA PRO A 25 -10.34 -6.84 6.06
C PRO A 25 -9.85 -6.60 4.64
N ALA A 26 -9.19 -5.46 4.44
CA ALA A 26 -8.47 -5.19 3.21
C ALA A 26 -7.68 -6.45 2.83
N SER A 27 -7.96 -7.09 1.68
CA SER A 27 -7.02 -8.11 1.23
C SER A 27 -5.69 -7.39 1.05
N ALA A 28 -4.62 -7.91 1.64
CA ALA A 28 -3.30 -7.28 1.59
C ALA A 28 -2.88 -6.94 0.13
N GLU A 29 -3.42 -7.68 -0.83
CA GLU A 29 -3.30 -7.47 -2.27
C GLU A 29 -3.90 -6.14 -2.75
N THR A 30 -5.08 -5.77 -2.24
CA THR A 30 -5.74 -4.50 -2.60
C THR A 30 -4.94 -3.30 -2.09
N VAL A 31 -4.47 -3.38 -0.85
CA VAL A 31 -3.62 -2.32 -0.26
C VAL A 31 -2.32 -2.19 -1.05
N LYS A 32 -1.68 -3.32 -1.37
CA LYS A 32 -0.49 -3.36 -2.22
C LYS A 32 -0.73 -2.73 -3.58
N GLY A 33 -1.87 -2.98 -4.21
CA GLY A 33 -2.24 -2.37 -5.50
C GLY A 33 -2.36 -0.85 -5.43
N ILE A 34 -3.03 -0.32 -4.39
CA ILE A 34 -3.14 1.13 -4.18
C ILE A 34 -1.75 1.74 -3.93
N ALA A 35 -0.94 1.12 -3.07
CA ALA A 35 0.41 1.57 -2.76
C ALA A 35 1.33 1.57 -3.99
N GLN A 36 1.29 0.53 -4.82
CA GLN A 36 2.06 0.45 -6.06
C GLN A 36 1.67 1.57 -7.03
N LYS A 37 0.37 1.80 -7.21
CA LYS A 37 -0.12 2.86 -8.09
C LYS A 37 0.25 4.25 -7.57
N GLY A 38 0.05 4.50 -6.28
CA GLY A 38 0.41 5.76 -5.64
C GLY A 38 1.91 6.05 -5.74
N GLY A 39 2.74 5.06 -5.40
CA GLY A 39 4.19 5.16 -5.49
C GLY A 39 4.69 5.39 -6.93
N ALA A 40 4.10 4.71 -7.92
CA ALA A 40 4.42 4.93 -9.34
C ALA A 40 4.07 6.35 -9.79
N ASN A 41 2.91 6.88 -9.38
CA ASN A 41 2.51 8.24 -9.71
C ASN A 41 3.37 9.30 -9.03
N CYS A 42 3.77 9.08 -7.77
CA CYS A 42 4.74 9.93 -7.09
C CYS A 42 6.12 9.90 -7.77
N LYS A 43 6.56 8.73 -8.21
CA LYS A 43 7.83 8.56 -8.94
C LYS A 43 7.81 9.31 -10.28
N MET A 44 6.72 9.16 -11.04
CA MET A 44 6.49 9.91 -12.28
C MET A 44 6.50 11.42 -12.03
N LYS A 45 5.87 11.89 -10.96
CA LYS A 45 5.84 13.33 -10.64
C LYS A 45 7.25 13.89 -10.34
N ALA A 46 8.08 13.13 -9.64
CA ALA A 46 9.48 13.50 -9.40
C ALA A 46 10.31 13.49 -10.71
N VAL A 47 10.11 12.49 -11.57
CA VAL A 47 10.73 12.44 -12.91
C VAL A 47 10.40 13.69 -13.72
N GLU A 48 9.13 14.09 -13.76
CA GLU A 48 8.67 15.28 -14.46
C GLU A 48 9.25 16.57 -13.86
N GLN A 49 9.17 16.72 -12.53
CA GLN A 49 9.60 17.94 -11.85
C GLN A 49 11.10 18.19 -11.95
N PHE A 50 11.91 17.13 -11.86
CA PHE A 50 13.37 17.24 -11.89
C PHE A 50 13.97 16.94 -13.27
N SER A 51 13.16 16.54 -14.26
CA SER A 51 13.62 16.14 -15.60
C SER A 51 14.75 15.09 -15.55
N VAL A 52 14.54 14.05 -14.74
CA VAL A 52 15.49 12.95 -14.50
C VAL A 52 14.95 11.61 -15.00
N PRO A 53 15.82 10.65 -15.38
CA PRO A 53 15.34 9.32 -15.71
C PRO A 53 14.72 8.62 -14.49
N MET A 54 13.81 7.68 -14.73
CA MET A 54 13.18 6.89 -13.66
C MET A 54 14.18 6.11 -12.79
N SER A 55 15.36 5.78 -13.29
CA SER A 55 16.43 5.13 -12.52
C SER A 55 16.93 5.96 -11.36
N ASP A 56 16.88 7.29 -11.50
CA ASP A 56 17.44 8.24 -10.54
C ASP A 56 16.47 8.52 -9.40
N VAL A 57 15.21 8.07 -9.53
CA VAL A 57 14.14 8.32 -8.56
C VAL A 57 13.83 7.05 -7.77
N SER A 58 13.91 7.15 -6.46
CA SER A 58 13.42 6.15 -5.52
C SER A 58 12.19 6.67 -4.78
N VAL A 59 11.19 5.82 -4.59
CA VAL A 59 9.96 6.14 -3.83
C VAL A 59 9.70 5.03 -2.84
N SER A 60 9.37 5.40 -1.60
CA SER A 60 9.01 4.48 -0.54
C SER A 60 7.78 4.97 0.19
N LEU A 61 6.96 4.03 0.70
CA LEU A 61 5.91 4.38 1.65
C LEU A 61 6.54 5.02 2.89
N GLY A 62 5.87 5.99 3.50
CA GLY A 62 6.26 6.49 4.82
C GLY A 62 6.40 5.33 5.81
N ALA A 63 7.47 5.33 6.59
CA ALA A 63 7.82 4.19 7.46
C ALA A 63 6.68 3.80 8.42
N THR A 64 5.99 4.79 8.97
CA THR A 64 4.84 4.61 9.87
C THR A 64 3.64 3.99 9.16
N LEU A 65 3.37 4.36 7.91
CA LEU A 65 2.26 3.84 7.12
C LEU A 65 2.47 2.37 6.74
N GLN A 66 3.70 1.99 6.37
CA GLN A 66 4.04 0.60 6.09
C GLN A 66 3.86 -0.29 7.32
N GLU A 67 4.25 0.20 8.50
CA GLU A 67 4.10 -0.51 9.76
C GLU A 67 2.62 -0.66 10.15
N SER A 68 1.82 0.41 10.05
CA SER A 68 0.37 0.36 10.32
C SER A 68 -0.39 -0.56 9.37
N ILE A 69 0.02 -0.65 8.09
CA ILE A 69 -0.54 -1.63 7.15
C ILE A 69 -0.19 -3.05 7.58
N ASN A 70 1.05 -3.31 7.98
CA ASN A 70 1.50 -4.64 8.40
C ASN A 70 0.85 -5.10 9.71
N LYS A 71 0.55 -4.17 10.62
CA LYS A 71 -0.16 -4.45 11.89
C LYS A 71 -1.68 -4.59 11.71
N GLY A 72 -2.23 -4.12 10.59
CA GLY A 72 -3.67 -4.03 10.37
C GLY A 72 -4.34 -2.84 11.06
N ASP A 73 -3.55 -1.88 11.55
CA ASP A 73 -4.04 -0.66 12.22
C ASP A 73 -4.71 0.30 11.23
N ILE A 74 -4.33 0.23 9.95
CA ILE A 74 -4.93 0.98 8.85
C ILE A 74 -5.74 0.04 7.97
N THR A 75 -7.02 0.34 7.81
CA THR A 75 -7.93 -0.43 6.97
C THR A 75 -7.92 0.09 5.52
N LEU A 76 -8.49 -0.70 4.60
CA LEU A 76 -8.70 -0.24 3.22
C LEU A 76 -9.60 0.99 3.16
N ASN A 77 -10.56 1.13 4.08
CA ASN A 77 -11.45 2.29 4.10
C ASN A 77 -10.69 3.55 4.49
N ASP A 78 -9.77 3.44 5.45
CA ASP A 78 -8.88 4.55 5.84
C ASP A 78 -8.00 4.96 4.66
N ILE A 79 -7.38 3.99 3.96
CA ILE A 79 -6.58 4.26 2.75
C ILE A 79 -7.44 4.88 1.64
N LYS A 80 -8.67 4.40 1.44
CA LYS A 80 -9.56 4.96 0.41
C LYS A 80 -10.00 6.38 0.72
N LYS A 81 -10.10 6.74 2.00
CA LYS A 81 -10.54 8.04 2.49
C LYS A 81 -9.38 9.04 2.52
N ASP A 82 -8.28 8.66 3.15
CA ASP A 82 -7.17 9.55 3.52
C ASP A 82 -6.00 9.43 2.53
N GLY A 83 -5.92 8.32 1.80
CA GLY A 83 -4.88 8.08 0.81
C GLY A 83 -3.59 7.51 1.40
N LEU A 84 -2.47 7.77 0.74
CA LEU A 84 -1.15 7.28 1.14
C LEU A 84 -0.07 8.36 0.98
N SER A 85 0.87 8.37 1.92
CA SER A 85 2.04 9.24 1.91
C SER A 85 3.31 8.47 1.55
N PHE A 86 4.09 9.06 0.65
CA PHE A 86 5.33 8.50 0.14
C PHE A 86 6.47 9.50 0.32
N ASN A 87 7.66 8.99 0.59
CA ASN A 87 8.90 9.75 0.45
C ASN A 87 9.48 9.49 -0.94
N TRP A 88 10.08 10.52 -1.53
CA TRP A 88 10.81 10.38 -2.78
C TRP A 88 12.23 10.92 -2.63
N VAL A 89 13.16 10.33 -3.38
CA VAL A 89 14.56 10.76 -3.44
C VAL A 89 14.99 10.72 -4.90
N VAL A 90 15.52 11.84 -5.39
CA VAL A 90 16.22 11.95 -6.67
C VAL A 90 17.72 11.92 -6.38
N THR A 91 18.45 10.99 -7.01
CA THR A 91 19.91 10.91 -6.95
C THR A 91 20.49 11.05 -8.35
N ARG A 92 21.21 12.15 -8.61
CA ARG A 92 21.85 12.41 -9.91
C ARG A 92 23.19 13.09 -9.72
N ASP A 93 24.21 12.62 -10.43
CA ASP A 93 25.58 13.16 -10.38
C ASP A 93 26.13 13.30 -8.94
N GLY A 94 25.82 12.33 -8.07
CA GLY A 94 26.21 12.32 -6.66
C GLY A 94 25.43 13.28 -5.75
N LYS A 95 24.51 14.08 -6.30
CA LYS A 95 23.61 14.96 -5.53
C LYS A 95 22.32 14.24 -5.19
N LYS A 96 21.78 14.54 -4.01
CA LYS A 96 20.50 14.04 -3.53
C LYS A 96 19.54 15.18 -3.28
N THR A 97 18.30 14.97 -3.68
CA THR A 97 17.17 15.84 -3.35
C THR A 97 16.01 14.96 -2.97
N ASP A 98 15.38 15.25 -1.85
CA ASP A 98 14.29 14.45 -1.30
C ASP A 98 13.10 15.33 -0.94
N GLY A 99 12.00 14.66 -0.62
CA GLY A 99 10.77 15.28 -0.20
C GLY A 99 9.67 14.24 -0.06
N TYR A 100 8.43 14.70 -0.06
CA TYR A 100 7.27 13.84 0.10
C TYR A 100 6.22 14.06 -0.98
N CYS A 101 5.38 13.04 -1.15
CA CYS A 101 4.27 13.01 -2.08
C CYS A 101 3.08 12.32 -1.43
N ASN A 102 1.93 13.00 -1.41
CA ASN A 102 0.68 12.43 -0.94
C ASN A 102 -0.20 12.07 -2.13
N THR A 103 -0.93 10.97 -1.98
CA THR A 103 -1.89 10.49 -2.97
C THR A 103 -3.25 10.28 -2.34
N ASP A 104 -4.33 10.40 -3.11
CA ASP A 104 -5.67 10.02 -2.68
C ASP A 104 -5.85 8.49 -2.64
N GLY A 105 -7.02 8.03 -2.17
CA GLY A 105 -7.39 6.62 -2.12
C GLY A 105 -7.50 5.89 -3.47
N LYS A 106 -7.24 6.59 -4.59
CA LYS A 106 -7.17 6.03 -5.95
C LYS A 106 -5.73 6.07 -6.51
N GLY A 107 -4.78 6.53 -5.70
CA GLY A 107 -3.36 6.67 -6.03
C GLY A 107 -3.03 7.93 -6.84
N LYS A 108 -3.94 8.90 -6.98
CA LYS A 108 -3.65 10.16 -7.70
C LYS A 108 -2.88 11.10 -6.76
N VAL A 109 -1.82 11.74 -7.25
CA VAL A 109 -1.06 12.73 -6.47
C VAL A 109 -1.95 13.93 -6.11
N THR A 110 -2.00 14.25 -4.82
CA THR A 110 -2.73 15.40 -4.25
C THR A 110 -1.78 16.46 -3.72
N GLU A 111 -0.57 16.08 -3.33
CA GLU A 111 0.47 16.99 -2.85
C GLU A 111 1.85 16.45 -3.23
N PHE A 112 2.75 17.35 -3.61
CA PHE A 112 4.15 17.02 -3.91
C PHE A 112 5.03 18.17 -3.43
N LYS A 113 5.95 17.88 -2.51
CA LYS A 113 6.86 18.87 -1.94
C LYS A 113 8.26 18.32 -1.80
N GLN A 114 9.21 19.24 -1.95
CA GLN A 114 10.62 19.11 -1.62
C GLN A 114 10.84 19.67 -0.21
#